data_AF-A0A2V1AYJ3-F1
#
_entry.id   AF-A0A2V1AYJ3-F1
#
_cell.length_a   1.000
_cell.length_b   1.000
_cell.length_c   1.000
_cell.angle_alpha   90.00
_cell.angle_beta   90.00
_cell.angle_gamma   90.00
#
_symmetry.space_group_name_H-M   'P 1'
#
loop_
_entity.id
_entity.type
_entity.pdbx_description
1 polymer ?
#
loop_
_entity_poly.entity_id
_entity_poly.type
_entity_poly.pdbx_seq_one_letter_code
_entity_poly.pdbx_strand_id
1 'polypeptide(L)'
;MSYFFGHSKSPVLAGNSSALSTVVWALDRLFCTYLHNPFVGCLLVVVSLLRLQHDQLTTAFQMKELAYFDVDDYLLDLFHNVVNLVFIVRFVMSSRCLTLRSNVLLEIILLIFQEFGVIVLLFYPKYSLLYSDISVVLRVFIWWQILCPYLILLFNTIDIGKDKEEVTEEKRQLASRPSYNILSVVVETNNNMLPVFMAHSFATINFDFPFHEGISLPLLYHIGVISIKFYIICRFILYEIVTVVFNISNLKSFAELYTPVQIGNPKKSWLSGLSRFTTSILLATTFICITSDVGIIVLSKYYS
;
A
#
# COMPACT_ATOMS: atom_id res chain seq x y z
N MET A 1 -7.41 57.17 -9.22
CA MET A 1 -8.39 56.37 -9.97
C MET A 1 -7.63 55.24 -10.67
N SER A 2 -8.00 54.00 -10.36
CA SER A 2 -7.67 52.76 -11.10
C SER A 2 -6.23 52.22 -11.03
N TYR A 3 -5.94 51.51 -9.94
CA TYR A 3 -4.96 50.43 -9.88
C TYR A 3 -5.40 49.26 -10.79
N PHE A 4 -4.51 48.72 -11.63
CA PHE A 4 -4.72 47.44 -12.32
C PHE A 4 -3.85 46.35 -11.71
N PHE A 5 -4.51 45.33 -11.20
CA PHE A 5 -4.00 44.13 -10.58
C PHE A 5 -3.29 43.19 -11.58
N GLY A 6 -2.16 42.64 -11.13
CA GLY A 6 -2.07 41.21 -10.84
C GLY A 6 -2.12 40.22 -11.99
N HIS A 7 -0.95 39.89 -12.53
CA HIS A 7 -0.67 38.53 -13.00
C HIS A 7 0.40 37.91 -12.10
N SER A 8 -0.05 37.31 -10.99
CA SER A 8 0.74 36.34 -10.24
C SER A 8 0.85 35.04 -11.03
N LYS A 9 1.74 35.01 -12.02
CA LYS A 9 2.31 33.74 -12.47
C LYS A 9 3.28 33.28 -11.40
N SER A 10 2.80 32.32 -10.60
CA SER A 10 3.56 31.46 -9.69
C SER A 10 5.06 31.40 -10.00
N PRO A 11 5.93 31.80 -9.05
CA PRO A 11 7.36 31.56 -9.17
C PRO A 11 7.67 30.11 -8.77
N VAL A 12 8.72 29.55 -9.38
CA VAL A 12 9.44 28.33 -8.95
C VAL A 12 8.88 26.97 -9.42
N LEU A 13 8.92 26.75 -10.74
CA LEU A 13 9.09 25.41 -11.34
C LEU A 13 10.56 25.19 -11.80
N ALA A 14 11.49 25.98 -11.25
CA ALA A 14 12.89 26.06 -11.67
C ALA A 14 13.87 25.67 -10.54
N GLY A 15 13.48 24.72 -9.69
CA GLY A 15 14.28 24.27 -8.54
C GLY A 15 13.93 22.87 -8.05
N ASN A 16 13.47 21.96 -8.90
CA ASN A 16 13.42 20.54 -8.53
C ASN A 16 14.86 20.05 -8.41
N SER A 17 15.31 19.68 -7.20
CA SER A 17 16.67 19.17 -7.02
C SER A 17 16.90 17.98 -7.98
N SER A 18 18.02 17.98 -8.69
CA SER A 18 18.41 16.86 -9.55
C SER A 18 18.37 15.52 -8.79
N ALA A 19 18.63 15.56 -7.48
CA ALA A 19 18.48 14.45 -6.56
C ALA A 19 17.05 13.90 -6.48
N LEU A 20 16.02 14.74 -6.30
CA LEU A 20 14.62 14.29 -6.23
C LEU A 20 14.20 13.61 -7.54
N SER A 21 14.51 14.24 -8.68
CA SER A 21 14.21 13.68 -10.00
C SER A 21 14.87 12.31 -10.19
N THR A 22 16.13 12.18 -9.75
CA THR A 22 16.89 10.92 -9.82
C THR A 22 16.29 9.84 -8.93
N VAL A 23 15.92 10.17 -7.68
CA VAL A 23 15.32 9.23 -6.73
C VAL A 23 13.95 8.76 -7.24
N VAL A 24 13.10 9.68 -7.69
CA VAL A 24 11.78 9.33 -8.24
C VAL A 24 11.92 8.48 -9.50
N TRP A 25 12.86 8.80 -10.39
CA TRP A 25 13.14 7.97 -11.56
C TRP A 25 13.61 6.57 -11.17
N ALA A 26 14.52 6.45 -10.19
CA ALA A 26 14.99 5.15 -9.71
C ALA A 26 13.85 4.31 -9.13
N LEU A 27 13.01 4.89 -8.28
CA LEU A 27 11.86 4.19 -7.69
C LEU A 27 10.80 3.82 -8.73
N ASP A 28 10.41 4.75 -9.60
CA ASP A 28 9.31 4.55 -10.56
C ASP A 28 9.72 3.71 -11.79
N ARG A 29 10.94 3.87 -12.31
CA ARG A 29 11.41 3.13 -13.49
C ARG A 29 12.25 1.92 -13.13
N LEU A 30 13.32 2.12 -12.35
CA LEU A 30 14.23 1.02 -12.05
C LEU A 30 13.57 -0.02 -11.16
N PHE A 31 12.95 0.37 -10.05
CA PHE A 31 12.28 -0.60 -9.18
C PHE A 31 10.92 -1.04 -9.73
N CYS A 32 10.01 -0.13 -10.09
CA CYS A 32 8.63 -0.52 -10.46
C CYS A 32 8.42 -0.99 -11.91
N THR A 33 9.40 -0.85 -12.81
CA THR A 33 9.25 -1.26 -14.23
C THR A 33 10.33 -2.23 -14.70
N TYR A 34 11.61 -1.99 -14.37
CA TYR A 34 12.72 -2.81 -14.88
C TYR A 34 13.04 -4.01 -13.99
N LEU A 35 13.24 -3.78 -12.69
CA LEU A 35 13.49 -4.85 -11.73
C LEU A 35 12.22 -5.64 -11.43
N HIS A 36 11.11 -4.93 -11.31
CA HIS A 36 9.82 -5.53 -11.07
C HIS A 36 8.84 -5.15 -12.18
N ASN A 37 8.09 -6.15 -12.66
CA ASN A 37 6.97 -5.93 -13.56
C ASN A 37 5.69 -6.43 -12.89
N PRO A 38 4.76 -5.54 -12.52
CA PRO A 38 3.54 -5.93 -11.79
C PRO A 38 2.67 -6.89 -12.59
N PHE A 39 2.73 -6.86 -13.93
CA PHE A 39 2.01 -7.85 -14.76
C PHE A 39 2.59 -9.25 -14.62
N VAL A 40 3.92 -9.36 -14.61
CA VAL A 40 4.59 -10.65 -14.44
C VAL A 40 4.31 -11.18 -13.03
N GLY A 41 4.40 -10.32 -12.02
CA GLY A 41 4.04 -10.68 -10.64
C GLY A 41 2.59 -11.18 -10.52
N CYS A 42 1.62 -10.44 -11.07
CA CYS A 42 0.22 -10.86 -11.09
C CYS A 42 -0.02 -12.17 -11.84
N LEU A 43 0.60 -12.34 -13.02
CA LEU A 43 0.48 -13.57 -13.79
C LEU A 43 1.04 -14.77 -13.01
N LEU A 44 2.22 -14.60 -12.41
CA LEU A 44 2.83 -15.64 -11.58
C LEU A 44 1.88 -16.04 -10.45
N VAL A 45 1.37 -15.07 -9.68
CA VAL A 45 0.43 -15.33 -8.57
C VAL A 45 -0.81 -16.06 -9.03
N VAL A 46 -1.51 -15.58 -10.06
CA VAL A 46 -2.77 -16.20 -10.50
C VAL A 46 -2.54 -17.61 -11.01
N VAL A 47 -1.53 -17.82 -11.86
CA VAL A 47 -1.24 -19.14 -12.44
C VAL A 47 -0.82 -20.12 -11.37
N SER A 48 0.08 -19.73 -10.46
CA SER A 48 0.54 -20.61 -9.39
C SER A 48 -0.58 -20.90 -8.39
N LEU A 49 -1.38 -19.89 -8.02
CA LEU A 49 -2.49 -20.06 -7.08
C LEU A 49 -3.55 -21.01 -7.64
N LEU A 50 -4.01 -20.79 -8.87
CA LEU A 50 -5.01 -21.65 -9.50
C LEU A 50 -4.52 -23.09 -9.61
N ARG A 51 -3.22 -23.28 -9.93
CA ARG A 51 -2.63 -24.60 -10.00
C ARG A 51 -2.51 -25.26 -8.62
N LEU A 52 -2.05 -24.53 -7.61
CA LEU A 52 -1.97 -25.02 -6.22
C LEU A 52 -3.35 -25.45 -5.76
N GLN A 53 -4.33 -24.58 -5.86
CA GLN A 53 -5.69 -24.85 -5.38
C GLN A 53 -6.36 -26.00 -6.13
N HIS A 54 -6.11 -26.13 -7.44
CA HIS A 54 -6.56 -27.29 -8.18
C HIS A 54 -5.97 -28.59 -7.61
N ASP A 55 -4.66 -28.63 -7.37
CA ASP A 55 -3.98 -29.81 -6.82
C ASP A 55 -4.46 -30.12 -5.39
N GLN A 56 -4.64 -29.09 -4.56
CA GLN A 56 -5.12 -29.26 -3.18
C GLN A 56 -6.57 -29.76 -3.13
N LEU A 57 -7.48 -29.11 -3.87
CA LEU A 57 -8.89 -29.46 -3.86
C LEU A 57 -9.11 -30.86 -4.44
N THR A 58 -8.50 -31.18 -5.59
CA THR A 58 -8.66 -32.50 -6.21
C THR A 58 -8.20 -33.62 -5.29
N THR A 59 -7.04 -33.45 -4.64
CA THR A 59 -6.50 -34.43 -3.70
C THR A 59 -7.36 -34.53 -2.44
N ALA A 60 -7.79 -33.40 -1.87
CA ALA A 60 -8.68 -33.39 -0.70
C ALA A 60 -10.04 -34.05 -0.99
N PHE A 61 -10.60 -33.86 -2.19
CA PHE A 61 -11.83 -34.56 -2.62
C PHE A 61 -11.61 -36.07 -2.77
N GLN A 62 -10.47 -36.50 -3.32
CA GLN A 62 -10.14 -37.92 -3.45
C GLN A 62 -9.96 -38.60 -2.09
N MET A 63 -9.32 -37.92 -1.15
CA MET A 63 -9.06 -38.42 0.20
C MET A 63 -10.27 -38.24 1.16
N LYS A 64 -11.27 -37.43 0.78
CA LYS A 64 -12.41 -37.00 1.63
C LYS A 64 -11.96 -36.26 2.89
N GLU A 65 -10.87 -35.49 2.77
CA GLU A 65 -10.18 -34.81 3.87
C GLU A 65 -10.33 -33.28 3.80
N LEU A 66 -11.44 -32.79 3.25
CA LEU A 66 -11.71 -31.34 3.15
C LEU A 66 -11.75 -30.62 4.51
N ALA A 67 -12.01 -31.33 5.61
CA ALA A 67 -11.97 -30.77 6.96
C ALA A 67 -10.55 -30.46 7.48
N TYR A 68 -9.49 -30.92 6.80
CA TYR A 68 -8.09 -30.67 7.18
C TYR A 68 -7.55 -29.33 6.68
N PHE A 69 -8.32 -28.58 5.89
CA PHE A 69 -7.94 -27.21 5.57
C PHE A 69 -8.07 -26.35 6.83
N ASP A 70 -6.93 -25.94 7.41
CA ASP A 70 -6.89 -25.04 8.55
C ASP A 70 -7.43 -23.67 8.15
N VAL A 71 -8.58 -23.31 8.70
CA VAL A 71 -9.26 -22.04 8.43
C VAL A 71 -8.39 -20.85 8.82
N ASP A 72 -7.53 -21.00 9.83
CA ASP A 72 -6.69 -19.90 10.32
C ASP A 72 -5.62 -19.47 9.30
N ASP A 73 -5.06 -20.41 8.54
CA ASP A 73 -4.08 -20.09 7.49
C ASP A 73 -4.71 -19.28 6.35
N TYR A 74 -5.93 -19.66 5.93
CA TYR A 74 -6.67 -18.91 4.92
C TYR A 74 -7.20 -17.56 5.44
N LEU A 75 -7.42 -17.41 6.75
CA LEU A 75 -7.72 -16.09 7.35
C LEU A 75 -6.50 -15.15 7.31
N LEU A 76 -5.30 -15.70 7.47
CA LEU A 76 -4.05 -14.97 7.30
C LEU A 76 -3.80 -14.58 5.83
N ASP A 77 -4.12 -15.46 4.88
CA ASP A 77 -4.14 -15.16 3.44
C ASP A 77 -5.25 -14.16 3.05
N LEU A 78 -6.36 -14.11 3.79
CA LEU A 78 -7.33 -13.04 3.60
C LEU A 78 -6.75 -11.70 4.08
N PHE A 79 -6.12 -11.69 5.26
CA PHE A 79 -5.56 -10.48 5.86
C PHE A 79 -4.49 -9.84 4.99
N HIS A 80 -3.47 -10.58 4.52
CA HIS A 80 -2.41 -9.96 3.72
C HIS A 80 -2.92 -9.44 2.36
N ASN A 81 -3.98 -10.04 1.80
CA ASN A 81 -4.62 -9.59 0.56
C ASN A 81 -5.50 -8.35 0.78
N VAL A 82 -6.17 -8.25 1.93
CA VAL A 82 -6.88 -7.02 2.33
C VAL A 82 -5.90 -5.86 2.51
N VAL A 83 -4.74 -6.09 3.13
CA VAL A 83 -3.68 -5.08 3.24
C VAL A 83 -3.18 -4.65 1.86
N ASN A 84 -2.94 -5.61 0.95
CA ASN A 84 -2.58 -5.30 -0.44
C ASN A 84 -3.64 -4.40 -1.11
N LEU A 85 -4.92 -4.73 -0.95
CA LEU A 85 -6.04 -3.97 -1.51
C LEU A 85 -6.04 -2.52 -1.02
N VAL A 86 -5.84 -2.29 0.29
CA VAL A 86 -5.77 -0.94 0.86
C VAL A 86 -4.61 -0.14 0.24
N PHE A 87 -3.44 -0.73 0.09
CA PHE A 87 -2.29 -0.08 -0.56
C PHE A 87 -2.53 0.20 -2.05
N ILE A 88 -3.17 -0.73 -2.76
CA ILE A 88 -3.52 -0.54 -4.18
C ILE A 88 -4.48 0.65 -4.32
N VAL A 89 -5.55 0.68 -3.53
CA VAL A 89 -6.55 1.74 -3.55
C VAL A 89 -5.94 3.09 -3.16
N ARG A 90 -5.09 3.13 -2.13
CA ARG A 90 -4.51 4.40 -1.65
C ARG A 90 -3.38 4.92 -2.52
N PHE A 91 -2.41 4.08 -2.91
CA PHE A 91 -1.15 4.55 -3.50
C PHE A 91 -1.00 4.20 -4.98
N VAL A 92 -1.57 3.07 -5.42
CA VAL A 92 -1.50 2.67 -6.84
C VAL A 92 -2.59 3.37 -7.66
N MET A 93 -3.80 3.58 -7.13
CA MET A 93 -4.83 4.38 -7.82
C MET A 93 -4.49 5.88 -7.80
N SER A 94 -3.86 6.35 -6.71
CA SER A 94 -3.35 7.72 -6.54
C SER A 94 -2.38 8.15 -7.66
N SER A 95 -1.72 7.20 -8.35
CA SER A 95 -0.92 7.46 -9.57
C SER A 95 -1.58 8.35 -10.62
N ARG A 96 -2.92 8.36 -10.68
CA ARG A 96 -3.72 9.09 -11.68
C ARG A 96 -4.33 10.37 -11.12
N CYS A 97 -4.38 10.50 -9.80
CA CYS A 97 -4.90 11.63 -9.05
C CYS A 97 -4.29 11.55 -7.65
N LEU A 98 -3.14 12.19 -7.45
CA LEU A 98 -2.37 12.14 -6.19
C LEU A 98 -3.15 12.66 -4.97
N THR A 99 -4.21 13.41 -5.24
CA THR A 99 -5.24 13.76 -4.27
C THR A 99 -6.37 12.73 -4.36
N LEU A 100 -6.21 11.59 -3.66
CA LEU A 100 -7.36 10.76 -3.36
C LEU A 100 -8.30 11.62 -2.50
N ARG A 101 -9.44 12.06 -3.06
CA ARG A 101 -10.48 12.73 -2.29
C ARG A 101 -11.14 11.71 -1.37
N SER A 102 -10.48 11.43 -0.26
CA SER A 102 -11.03 10.53 0.74
C SER A 102 -12.10 11.25 1.55
N ASN A 103 -13.15 10.52 1.89
CA ASN A 103 -14.22 11.02 2.73
C ASN A 103 -13.80 10.83 4.20
N VAL A 104 -14.05 11.83 5.04
CA VAL A 104 -13.82 11.78 6.49
C VAL A 104 -14.39 10.50 7.10
N LEU A 105 -15.61 10.13 6.72
CA LEU A 105 -16.25 8.92 7.25
C LEU A 105 -15.49 7.64 6.89
N LEU A 106 -15.00 7.53 5.65
CA LEU A 106 -14.20 6.38 5.20
C LEU A 106 -12.86 6.32 5.94
N GLU A 107 -12.22 7.48 6.13
CA GLU A 107 -10.96 7.59 6.86
C GLU A 107 -11.10 7.24 8.34
N ILE A 108 -12.20 7.65 8.99
CA ILE A 108 -12.49 7.26 10.37
C ILE A 108 -12.75 5.76 10.48
N ILE A 109 -13.53 5.19 9.55
CA ILE A 109 -13.78 3.74 9.52
C ILE A 109 -12.46 2.98 9.36
N LEU A 110 -11.61 3.40 8.42
CA LEU A 110 -10.29 2.81 8.22
C LEU A 110 -9.44 2.90 9.49
N LEU A 111 -9.43 4.06 10.16
CA LEU A 111 -8.71 4.25 11.41
C LEU A 111 -9.20 3.27 12.48
N ILE A 112 -10.51 3.13 12.67
CA ILE A 112 -11.09 2.17 13.63
C ILE A 112 -10.64 0.74 13.32
N PHE A 113 -10.66 0.32 12.05
CA PHE A 113 -10.18 -1.00 11.66
C PHE A 113 -8.68 -1.17 11.89
N GLN A 114 -7.87 -0.14 11.65
CA GLN A 114 -6.44 -0.16 11.94
C GLN A 114 -6.19 -0.26 13.44
N GLU A 115 -6.86 0.54 14.28
CA GLU A 115 -6.72 0.44 15.75
C GLU A 115 -7.10 -0.95 16.25
N PHE A 116 -8.21 -1.52 15.74
CA PHE A 116 -8.57 -2.91 16.03
C PHE A 116 -7.47 -3.89 15.61
N GLY A 117 -6.90 -3.71 14.41
CA GLY A 117 -5.78 -4.50 13.93
C GLY A 117 -4.54 -4.39 14.82
N VAL A 118 -4.19 -3.20 15.31
CA VAL A 118 -3.08 -3.01 16.24
C VAL A 118 -3.35 -3.71 17.57
N ILE A 119 -4.57 -3.64 18.10
CA ILE A 119 -4.96 -4.41 19.29
C ILE A 119 -4.77 -5.91 19.05
N VAL A 120 -5.19 -6.43 17.90
CA VAL A 120 -4.97 -7.84 17.55
C VAL A 120 -3.48 -8.16 17.53
N LEU A 121 -2.66 -7.35 16.86
CA LEU A 121 -1.22 -7.53 16.75
C LEU A 121 -0.48 -7.35 18.08
N LEU A 122 -1.00 -6.61 19.05
CA LEU A 122 -0.36 -6.41 20.35
C LEU A 122 -0.76 -7.48 21.37
N PHE A 123 -2.00 -7.97 21.31
CA PHE A 123 -2.56 -8.77 22.41
C PHE A 123 -2.92 -10.21 22.04
N TYR A 124 -2.91 -10.58 20.75
CA TYR A 124 -3.20 -11.95 20.33
C TYR A 124 -1.91 -12.65 19.88
N PRO A 125 -1.33 -13.54 20.72
CA PRO A 125 -0.05 -14.17 20.44
C PRO A 125 -0.03 -14.97 19.12
N LYS A 126 -1.17 -15.54 18.74
CA LYS A 126 -1.33 -16.33 17.52
C LYS A 126 -1.01 -15.56 16.24
N TYR A 127 -1.31 -14.26 16.20
CA TYR A 127 -1.23 -13.44 14.99
C TYR A 127 -0.12 -12.40 15.04
N SER A 128 0.63 -12.38 16.13
CA SER A 128 1.57 -11.31 16.43
C SER A 128 3.01 -11.78 16.31
N LEU A 129 3.77 -11.08 15.47
CA LEU A 129 5.22 -11.26 15.33
C LEU A 129 5.99 -10.96 16.62
N LEU A 130 5.40 -10.19 17.55
CA LEU A 130 6.05 -9.84 18.81
C LEU A 130 6.28 -11.06 19.71
N TYR A 131 5.41 -12.06 19.60
CA TYR A 131 5.47 -13.29 20.38
C TYR A 131 6.19 -14.43 19.66
N SER A 132 6.58 -14.23 18.40
CA SER A 132 7.36 -15.20 17.63
C SER A 132 8.84 -15.19 18.02
N ASP A 133 9.55 -16.25 17.64
CA ASP A 133 11.00 -16.45 17.83
C ASP A 133 11.83 -15.59 16.85
N ILE A 134 11.56 -14.30 16.81
CA ILE A 134 12.32 -13.31 16.04
C ILE A 134 13.45 -12.71 16.89
N SER A 135 14.45 -12.15 16.21
CA SER A 135 15.53 -11.44 16.87
C SER A 135 15.01 -10.26 17.71
N VAL A 136 15.67 -10.00 18.85
CA VAL A 136 15.34 -8.87 19.73
C VAL A 136 15.36 -7.54 18.95
N VAL A 137 16.31 -7.40 18.02
CA VAL A 137 16.43 -6.22 17.15
C VAL A 137 15.17 -6.03 16.30
N LEU A 138 14.67 -7.10 15.66
CA LEU A 138 13.45 -7.03 14.86
C LEU A 138 12.22 -6.70 15.73
N ARG A 139 12.16 -7.27 16.93
CA ARG A 139 11.09 -6.99 17.89
C ARG A 139 11.06 -5.51 18.32
N VAL A 140 12.22 -4.90 18.55
CA VAL A 140 12.33 -3.46 18.83
C VAL A 140 11.84 -2.63 17.65
N PHE A 141 12.19 -3.00 16.41
CA PHE A 141 11.70 -2.30 15.23
C PHE A 141 10.17 -2.39 15.09
N ILE A 142 9.55 -3.54 15.39
CA ILE A 142 8.09 -3.69 15.35
C ILE A 142 7.42 -2.79 16.40
N TRP A 143 7.96 -2.75 17.63
CA TRP A 143 7.46 -1.82 18.66
C TRP A 143 7.53 -0.37 18.22
N TRP A 144 8.65 0.02 17.60
CA TRP A 144 8.84 1.37 17.09
C TRP A 144 7.88 1.70 15.93
N GLN A 145 7.66 0.74 15.03
CA GLN A 145 6.68 0.88 13.94
C GLN A 145 5.27 1.10 14.46
N ILE A 146 4.88 0.46 15.57
CA ILE A 146 3.58 0.67 16.21
C ILE A 146 3.53 2.01 16.95
N LEU A 147 4.60 2.39 17.66
CA LEU A 147 4.62 3.59 18.49
C LEU A 147 4.70 4.89 17.69
N CYS A 148 5.50 4.95 16.62
CA CYS A 148 5.74 6.17 15.84
C CYS A 148 4.47 6.86 15.31
N PRO A 149 3.50 6.15 14.71
CA PRO A 149 2.27 6.77 14.22
C PRO A 149 1.49 7.50 15.32
N TYR A 150 1.46 6.96 16.55
CA TYR A 150 0.81 7.62 17.68
C TYR A 150 1.58 8.86 18.15
N LEU A 151 2.91 8.84 18.09
CA LEU A 151 3.72 10.04 18.38
C LEU A 151 3.45 11.14 17.34
N ILE A 152 3.38 10.79 16.05
CA ILE A 152 3.05 11.73 14.97
C ILE A 152 1.65 12.31 15.18
N LEU A 153 0.65 11.47 15.48
CA LEU A 153 -0.71 11.92 15.78
C LEU A 153 -0.73 12.89 16.97
N LEU A 154 0.01 12.60 18.04
CA LEU A 154 0.11 13.47 19.22
C LEU A 154 0.67 14.84 18.83
N PHE A 155 1.78 14.89 18.10
CA PHE A 155 2.37 16.15 17.63
C PHE A 155 1.42 16.93 16.73
N ASN A 156 0.78 16.27 15.76
CA ASN A 156 -0.18 16.89 14.85
C ASN A 156 -1.40 17.47 15.61
N THR A 157 -1.84 16.82 16.69
CA THR A 157 -2.95 17.30 17.53
C THR A 157 -2.55 18.52 18.37
N ILE A 158 -1.31 18.53 18.90
CA ILE A 158 -0.75 19.67 19.64
C ILE A 158 -0.63 20.90 18.73
N ASP A 159 -0.15 20.70 17.50
CA ASP A 159 0.05 21.80 16.55
C ASP A 159 -1.29 22.43 16.12
N ILE A 160 -2.36 21.63 15.98
CA ILE A 160 -3.72 22.17 15.77
C ILE A 160 -4.19 23.02 16.95
N GLY A 161 -3.84 22.62 18.18
CA GLY A 161 -4.19 23.37 19.39
C GLY A 161 -3.58 24.78 19.38
N LYS A 162 -2.30 24.88 18.98
CA LYS A 162 -1.56 26.14 18.92
C LYS A 162 -2.04 27.07 17.80
N ASP A 163 -2.33 26.52 16.63
CA ASP A 163 -2.83 27.31 15.48
C ASP A 163 -4.22 27.92 15.75
N LYS A 164 -5.01 27.33 16.66
CA LYS A 164 -6.29 27.90 17.12
C LYS A 164 -6.11 29.03 18.14
N GLU A 165 -5.02 29.05 18.90
CA GLU A 165 -4.70 30.09 19.89
C GLU A 165 -3.96 31.29 19.26
N GLU A 166 -3.16 31.09 18.21
CA GLU A 166 -2.39 32.14 17.51
C GLU A 166 -3.17 32.91 16.41
N VAL A 167 -4.51 32.89 16.42
CA VAL A 167 -5.32 33.68 15.46
C VAL A 167 -5.33 35.17 15.83
N THR A 168 -4.17 35.82 15.71
CA THR A 168 -4.07 37.28 15.53
C THR A 168 -3.92 37.54 14.04
N GLU A 169 -4.73 38.45 13.50
CA GLU A 169 -5.05 38.60 12.06
C GLU A 169 -3.86 38.81 11.10
N GLU A 170 -2.64 39.08 11.57
CA GLU A 170 -1.53 39.52 10.73
C GLU A 170 -0.77 38.41 9.98
N LYS A 171 -0.86 37.12 10.38
CA LYS A 171 -0.15 36.02 9.68
C LYS A 171 -0.93 35.38 8.52
N ARG A 172 -2.17 35.82 8.24
CA ARG A 172 -3.02 35.23 7.19
C ARG A 172 -2.55 35.47 5.75
N GLN A 173 -1.59 36.37 5.52
CA GLN A 173 -1.21 36.77 4.15
C GLN A 173 0.07 36.11 3.59
N LEU A 174 0.82 35.32 4.38
CA LEU A 174 2.11 34.77 3.91
C LEU A 174 2.28 33.25 4.05
N ALA A 175 1.32 32.52 4.60
CA ALA A 175 1.44 31.08 4.79
C ALA A 175 0.62 30.31 3.73
N SER A 176 1.30 29.79 2.72
CA SER A 176 0.86 28.61 1.95
C SER A 176 0.93 27.34 2.83
N ARG A 177 0.44 27.41 4.07
CA ARG A 177 0.35 26.24 4.95
C ARG A 177 -0.99 25.55 4.67
N PRO A 178 -1.00 24.22 4.48
CA PRO A 178 -2.25 23.49 4.31
C PRO A 178 -3.10 23.73 5.55
N SER A 179 -4.37 24.09 5.37
CA SER A 179 -5.29 24.21 6.50
C SER A 179 -5.38 22.86 7.20
N TYR A 180 -4.84 22.74 8.41
CA TYR A 180 -4.98 21.53 9.22
C TYR A 180 -6.46 21.30 9.51
N ASN A 181 -7.06 20.37 8.79
CA ASN A 181 -8.44 19.92 8.99
C ASN A 181 -8.40 18.53 9.63
N ILE A 182 -9.42 18.14 10.37
CA ILE A 182 -9.53 16.81 10.98
C ILE A 182 -9.29 15.72 9.92
N LEU A 183 -9.78 15.92 8.70
CA LEU A 183 -9.52 15.01 7.58
C LEU A 183 -8.03 14.79 7.32
N SER A 184 -7.21 15.85 7.30
CA SER A 184 -5.78 15.72 6.98
C SER A 184 -5.05 14.94 8.06
N VAL A 185 -5.38 15.19 9.33
CA VAL A 185 -4.79 14.44 10.46
C VAL A 185 -5.17 12.97 10.40
N VAL A 186 -6.44 12.64 10.17
CA VAL A 186 -6.87 11.23 10.11
C VAL A 186 -6.23 10.51 8.91
N VAL A 187 -6.16 11.16 7.74
CA VAL A 187 -5.50 10.60 6.55
C VAL A 187 -4.02 10.30 6.84
N GLU A 188 -3.32 11.24 7.47
CA GLU A 188 -1.90 11.13 7.80
C GLU A 188 -1.65 10.01 8.83
N THR A 189 -2.45 9.95 9.89
CA THR A 189 -2.41 8.84 10.86
C THR A 189 -2.61 7.50 10.17
N ASN A 190 -3.63 7.38 9.33
CA ASN A 190 -3.90 6.15 8.61
C ASN A 190 -2.73 5.76 7.70
N ASN A 191 -2.10 6.72 7.01
CA ASN A 191 -0.91 6.47 6.18
C ASN A 191 0.29 5.99 7.01
N ASN A 192 0.52 6.58 8.17
CA ASN A 192 1.61 6.20 9.07
C ASN A 192 1.40 4.84 9.73
N MET A 193 0.14 4.41 9.92
CA MET A 193 -0.20 3.09 10.46
C MET A 193 -0.07 1.95 9.43
N LEU A 194 -0.26 2.24 8.14
CA LEU A 194 -0.23 1.23 7.07
C LEU A 194 1.07 0.39 6.99
N PRO A 195 2.27 0.96 7.18
CA PRO A 195 3.52 0.20 7.25
C PRO A 195 3.52 -0.92 8.30
N VAL A 196 2.86 -0.75 9.44
CA VAL A 196 2.73 -1.79 10.48
C VAL A 196 2.05 -3.03 9.91
N PHE A 197 0.91 -2.82 9.25
CA PHE A 197 0.15 -3.91 8.64
C PHE A 197 0.87 -4.51 7.46
N MET A 198 1.55 -3.71 6.64
CA MET A 198 2.35 -4.22 5.53
C MET A 198 3.45 -5.16 6.05
N ALA A 199 4.19 -4.77 7.09
CA ALA A 199 5.23 -5.62 7.67
C ALA A 199 4.68 -6.96 8.20
N HIS A 200 3.58 -6.92 8.96
CA HIS A 200 2.94 -8.15 9.44
C HIS A 200 2.39 -9.01 8.30
N SER A 201 1.87 -8.39 7.25
CA SER A 201 1.34 -9.09 6.07
C SER A 201 2.39 -9.88 5.28
N PHE A 202 3.70 -9.64 5.50
CA PHE A 202 4.76 -10.48 4.93
C PHE A 202 4.98 -11.76 5.71
N ALA A 203 4.83 -11.72 7.03
CA ALA A 203 5.01 -12.87 7.89
C ALA A 203 3.83 -13.84 7.84
N THR A 204 2.67 -13.37 7.39
CA THR A 204 1.43 -14.14 7.31
C THR A 204 1.15 -14.69 5.92
N ILE A 205 2.09 -14.64 4.98
CA ILE A 205 1.91 -15.26 3.66
C ILE A 205 1.96 -16.77 3.88
N ASN A 206 0.89 -17.48 3.54
CA ASN A 206 0.81 -18.91 3.76
C ASN A 206 1.87 -19.67 2.95
N PHE A 207 2.70 -20.45 3.65
CA PHE A 207 3.68 -21.37 3.07
C PHE A 207 3.16 -22.81 2.98
N ASP A 208 2.10 -23.11 3.71
CA ASP A 208 1.56 -24.43 3.89
C ASP A 208 0.38 -24.61 2.92
N PHE A 209 0.68 -25.27 1.80
CA PHE A 209 -0.33 -25.73 0.86
C PHE A 209 -0.60 -27.21 1.13
N PRO A 210 -1.51 -27.56 2.07
CA PRO A 210 -1.81 -28.96 2.38
C PRO A 210 -2.26 -29.68 1.12
N PHE A 211 -1.87 -30.95 0.97
CA PHE A 211 -2.17 -31.79 -0.20
C PHE A 211 -1.45 -31.43 -1.51
N HIS A 212 -0.49 -30.49 -1.50
CA HIS A 212 0.42 -30.28 -2.63
C HIS A 212 1.79 -30.91 -2.36
N GLU A 213 2.27 -31.73 -3.28
CA GLU A 213 3.61 -32.30 -3.20
C GLU A 213 4.64 -31.43 -3.94
N GLY A 214 5.65 -30.95 -3.21
CA GLY A 214 6.80 -30.25 -3.78
C GLY A 214 6.86 -28.75 -3.45
N ILE A 215 8.09 -28.22 -3.43
CA ILE A 215 8.35 -26.84 -2.98
C ILE A 215 8.32 -25.81 -4.12
N SER A 216 8.44 -26.26 -5.37
CA SER A 216 8.69 -25.37 -6.50
C SER A 216 7.51 -24.44 -6.82
N LEU A 217 6.28 -24.96 -6.77
CA LEU A 217 5.08 -24.21 -7.10
C LEU A 217 4.66 -23.25 -5.96
N PRO A 218 4.67 -23.66 -4.67
CA PRO A 218 4.54 -22.71 -3.55
C PRO A 218 5.58 -21.60 -3.64
N LEU A 219 6.86 -21.94 -3.87
CA LEU A 219 7.92 -20.94 -3.99
C LEU A 219 7.65 -19.93 -5.11
N LEU A 220 7.15 -20.39 -6.26
CA LEU A 220 6.79 -19.50 -7.37
C LEU A 220 5.65 -18.55 -7.00
N TYR A 221 4.63 -19.06 -6.28
CA TYR A 221 3.56 -18.24 -5.71
C TYR A 221 4.11 -17.17 -4.77
N HIS A 222 4.97 -17.55 -3.82
CA HIS A 222 5.58 -16.62 -2.88
C HIS A 222 6.39 -15.53 -3.57
N ILE A 223 7.22 -15.91 -4.55
CA ILE A 223 7.97 -14.95 -5.35
C ILE A 223 6.98 -13.97 -5.99
N GLY A 224 5.89 -14.47 -6.59
CA GLY A 224 4.83 -13.63 -7.15
C GLY A 224 4.22 -12.65 -6.14
N VAL A 225 3.81 -13.13 -4.96
CA VAL A 225 3.19 -12.32 -3.91
C VAL A 225 4.16 -11.26 -3.37
N ILE A 226 5.41 -11.64 -3.09
CA ILE A 226 6.47 -10.72 -2.65
C ILE A 226 6.72 -9.66 -3.72
N SER A 227 6.74 -10.07 -4.99
CA SER A 227 6.91 -9.18 -6.13
C SER A 227 5.80 -8.12 -6.17
N ILE A 228 4.53 -8.52 -6.03
CA ILE A 228 3.39 -7.58 -5.94
C ILE A 228 3.53 -6.65 -4.73
N LYS A 229 3.86 -7.20 -3.55
CA LYS A 229 4.04 -6.40 -2.32
C LYS A 229 5.17 -5.38 -2.45
N PHE A 230 6.27 -5.76 -3.10
CA PHE A 230 7.38 -4.87 -3.37
C PHE A 230 6.95 -3.67 -4.23
N TYR A 231 6.19 -3.92 -5.30
CA TYR A 231 5.64 -2.85 -6.14
C TYR A 231 4.79 -1.86 -5.33
N ILE A 232 3.81 -2.34 -4.57
CA ILE A 232 2.91 -1.47 -3.82
C ILE A 232 3.64 -0.69 -2.71
N ILE A 233 4.69 -1.25 -2.11
CA ILE A 233 5.59 -0.53 -1.18
C ILE A 233 6.33 0.57 -1.93
N CYS A 234 6.91 0.30 -3.09
CA CYS A 234 7.57 1.34 -3.88
C CYS A 234 6.60 2.48 -4.24
N ARG A 235 5.33 2.17 -4.54
CA ARG A 235 4.29 3.18 -4.78
C ARG A 235 3.97 4.00 -3.53
N PHE A 236 3.92 3.38 -2.36
CA PHE A 236 3.78 4.08 -1.09
C PHE A 236 4.97 5.01 -0.81
N ILE A 237 6.21 4.53 -0.96
CA ILE A 237 7.41 5.35 -0.75
C ILE A 237 7.45 6.55 -1.71
N LEU A 238 7.09 6.34 -2.98
CA LEU A 238 6.97 7.42 -3.95
C LEU A 238 5.94 8.46 -3.52
N TYR A 239 4.79 8.02 -3.01
CA TYR A 239 3.76 8.90 -2.48
C TYR A 239 4.26 9.72 -1.29
N GLU A 240 4.92 9.08 -0.30
CA GLU A 240 5.46 9.76 0.87
C GLU A 240 6.53 10.80 0.51
N ILE A 241 7.49 10.43 -0.35
CA ILE A 241 8.54 11.36 -0.78
C ILE A 241 7.91 12.57 -1.50
N VAL A 242 7.07 12.33 -2.50
CA VAL A 242 6.60 13.42 -3.38
C VAL A 242 5.53 14.28 -2.71
N THR A 243 4.56 13.65 -2.05
CA THR A 243 3.37 14.33 -1.51
C THR A 243 3.59 14.82 -0.09
N VAL A 244 4.28 14.06 0.76
CA VAL A 244 4.46 14.40 2.18
C VAL A 244 5.75 15.20 2.39
N VAL A 245 6.90 14.66 1.96
CA VAL A 245 8.21 15.30 2.18
C VAL A 245 8.39 16.55 1.31
N PHE A 246 8.09 16.46 0.01
CA PHE A 246 8.26 17.57 -0.93
C PHE A 246 6.99 18.41 -1.17
N ASN A 247 5.85 18.04 -0.55
CA ASN A 247 4.57 18.75 -0.62
C ASN A 247 4.10 19.09 -2.06
N ILE A 248 4.32 18.18 -3.01
CA ILE A 248 3.93 18.37 -4.42
C ILE A 248 2.56 17.73 -4.65
N SER A 249 1.50 18.55 -4.65
CA SER A 249 0.11 18.09 -4.62
C SER A 249 -0.65 18.08 -5.97
N ASN A 250 0.01 18.42 -7.09
CA ASN A 250 -0.64 18.64 -8.40
C ASN A 250 -0.02 17.89 -9.59
N LEU A 251 0.62 16.73 -9.36
CA LEU A 251 1.15 15.92 -10.46
C LEU A 251 0.08 14.98 -11.01
N LYS A 252 0.02 14.80 -12.33
CA LYS A 252 -0.81 13.73 -12.93
C LYS A 252 -0.12 12.38 -12.91
N SER A 253 1.21 12.38 -12.80
CA SER A 253 2.06 11.19 -12.75
C SER A 253 3.42 11.54 -12.16
N PHE A 254 4.04 10.60 -11.44
CA PHE A 254 5.44 10.73 -11.00
C PHE A 254 6.42 10.91 -12.17
N ALA A 255 6.05 10.47 -13.37
CA ALA A 255 6.85 10.68 -14.58
C ALA A 255 7.10 12.16 -14.91
N GLU A 256 6.20 13.06 -14.50
CA GLU A 256 6.36 14.51 -14.72
C GLU A 256 7.57 15.09 -13.98
N LEU A 257 8.11 14.40 -12.96
CA LEU A 257 9.26 14.85 -12.19
C LEU A 257 10.62 14.52 -12.84
N TYR A 258 10.66 13.61 -13.81
CA TYR A 258 11.92 13.14 -14.42
C TYR A 258 11.89 13.04 -15.95
N THR A 259 10.72 13.10 -16.58
CA THR A 259 10.64 13.20 -18.03
C THR A 259 10.73 14.66 -18.44
N PRO A 260 11.75 15.08 -19.20
CA PRO A 260 11.68 16.38 -19.85
C PRO A 260 10.45 16.39 -20.76
N VAL A 261 9.78 17.54 -20.92
CA VAL A 261 8.65 17.70 -21.84
C VAL A 261 9.14 17.39 -23.27
N GLN A 262 9.03 16.13 -23.69
CA GLN A 262 9.48 15.71 -25.01
C GLN A 262 8.44 16.13 -26.04
N ILE A 263 8.72 17.23 -26.74
CA ILE A 263 8.04 17.63 -27.97
C ILE A 263 8.56 16.70 -29.08
N GLY A 264 8.06 15.47 -29.14
CA GLY A 264 8.49 14.49 -30.14
C GLY A 264 8.00 13.08 -29.82
N ASN A 265 7.35 12.45 -30.79
CA ASN A 265 6.66 11.15 -30.68
C ASN A 265 7.59 10.04 -30.12
N PRO A 266 7.47 9.63 -28.84
CA PRO A 266 8.26 8.50 -28.36
C PRO A 266 7.67 7.22 -28.96
N LYS A 267 8.53 6.31 -29.45
CA LYS A 267 8.12 4.94 -29.81
C LYS A 267 7.48 4.29 -28.58
N LYS A 268 6.15 4.16 -28.57
CA LYS A 268 5.42 3.51 -27.50
C LYS A 268 5.81 2.03 -27.48
N SER A 269 6.54 1.61 -26.44
CA SER A 269 6.75 0.18 -26.20
C SER A 269 5.42 -0.45 -25.77
N TRP A 270 5.18 -1.71 -26.14
CA TRP A 270 3.98 -2.45 -25.74
C TRP A 270 3.77 -2.44 -24.22
N LEU A 271 4.86 -2.53 -23.45
CA LEU A 271 4.90 -2.41 -21.99
C LEU A 271 4.37 -1.05 -21.48
N SER A 272 4.56 0.04 -22.23
CA SER A 272 4.00 1.36 -21.86
C SER A 272 2.48 1.48 -22.07
N GLY A 273 1.90 0.62 -22.94
CA GLY A 273 0.46 0.50 -23.10
C GLY A 273 -0.17 -0.28 -21.94
N LEU A 274 0.51 -1.35 -21.50
CA LEU A 274 0.10 -2.17 -20.38
C LEU A 274 0.09 -1.40 -19.06
N SER A 275 1.00 -0.45 -18.83
CA SER A 275 1.06 0.34 -17.59
C SER A 275 -0.28 1.02 -17.20
N ARG A 276 -1.15 1.29 -18.19
CA ARG A 276 -2.51 1.83 -18.00
C ARG A 276 -3.50 0.81 -17.42
N PHE A 277 -3.18 -0.47 -17.44
CA PHE A 277 -4.00 -1.53 -16.87
C PHE A 277 -3.44 -2.06 -15.54
N THR A 278 -2.27 -1.58 -15.10
CA THR A 278 -1.59 -2.07 -13.89
C THR A 278 -2.49 -2.11 -12.67
N THR A 279 -3.18 -1.00 -12.40
CA THR A 279 -4.12 -0.88 -11.29
C THR A 279 -5.25 -1.91 -11.39
N SER A 280 -5.86 -2.04 -12.57
CA SER A 280 -6.97 -2.97 -12.80
C SER A 280 -6.52 -4.43 -12.65
N ILE A 281 -5.33 -4.76 -13.12
CA ILE A 281 -4.78 -6.12 -13.05
C ILE A 281 -4.36 -6.48 -11.62
N LEU A 282 -3.79 -5.54 -10.87
CA LEU A 282 -3.52 -5.71 -9.44
C LEU A 282 -4.82 -5.94 -8.66
N LEU A 283 -5.83 -5.11 -8.88
CA LEU A 283 -7.14 -5.27 -8.25
C LEU A 283 -7.78 -6.62 -8.59
N ALA A 284 -7.77 -7.01 -9.87
CA ALA A 284 -8.31 -8.29 -10.32
C ALA A 284 -7.56 -9.47 -9.67
N THR A 285 -6.23 -9.41 -9.61
CA THR A 285 -5.40 -10.46 -8.99
C THR A 285 -5.70 -10.58 -7.51
N THR A 286 -5.71 -9.47 -6.77
CA THR A 286 -6.03 -9.46 -5.35
C THR A 286 -7.45 -9.96 -5.09
N PHE A 287 -8.41 -9.59 -5.93
CA PHE A 287 -9.78 -10.07 -5.82
C PHE A 287 -9.86 -11.58 -6.05
N ILE A 288 -9.16 -12.12 -7.06
CA ILE A 288 -9.07 -13.57 -7.30
C ILE A 288 -8.54 -14.29 -6.06
N CYS A 289 -7.42 -13.81 -5.47
CA CYS A 289 -6.87 -14.41 -4.26
C CYS A 289 -7.91 -14.40 -3.12
N ILE A 290 -8.49 -13.25 -2.80
CA ILE A 290 -9.52 -13.10 -1.75
C ILE A 290 -10.70 -14.04 -1.99
N THR A 291 -11.24 -14.08 -3.21
CA THR A 291 -12.38 -14.96 -3.51
C THR A 291 -12.04 -16.42 -3.33
N SER A 292 -10.79 -16.78 -3.60
CA SER A 292 -10.35 -18.16 -3.48
C SER A 292 -10.11 -18.57 -2.03
N ASP A 293 -9.50 -17.70 -1.22
CA ASP A 293 -9.31 -17.91 0.22
C ASP A 293 -10.68 -18.06 0.91
N VAL A 294 -11.63 -17.17 0.61
CA VAL A 294 -13.01 -17.25 1.11
C VAL A 294 -13.69 -18.54 0.64
N GLY A 295 -13.48 -18.94 -0.62
CA GLY A 295 -14.01 -20.19 -1.17
C GLY A 295 -13.56 -21.41 -0.39
N ILE A 296 -12.26 -21.50 -0.07
CA ILE A 296 -11.70 -22.62 0.70
C ILE A 296 -12.21 -22.59 2.14
N ILE A 297 -12.28 -21.42 2.80
CA ILE A 297 -12.85 -21.29 4.15
C ILE A 297 -14.29 -21.79 4.20
N VAL A 298 -15.11 -21.40 3.23
CA VAL A 298 -16.52 -21.81 3.16
C VAL A 298 -16.64 -23.32 2.90
N LEU A 299 -15.83 -23.86 1.99
CA LEU A 299 -15.80 -25.31 1.72
C LEU A 299 -15.37 -26.11 2.95
N SER A 300 -14.28 -25.73 3.61
CA SER A 300 -13.79 -26.38 4.84
C SER A 300 -14.89 -26.42 5.92
N LYS A 301 -15.58 -25.29 6.15
CA LYS A 301 -16.69 -25.22 7.12
C LYS A 301 -17.93 -26.03 6.75
N TYR A 302 -18.21 -26.21 5.46
CA TYR A 302 -19.36 -26.99 5.01
C TYR A 302 -19.15 -28.50 5.17
N TYR A 303 -17.90 -28.96 5.07
CA TYR A 303 -17.53 -30.38 5.16
C TYR A 303 -16.97 -30.79 6.54
N SER A 304 -16.85 -29.86 7.48
CA SER A 304 -16.57 -30.11 8.91
C SER A 304 -17.83 -30.38 9.70
#